data_AF-A0A7Y3DP38-F1
#
_entry.id   AF-A0A7Y3DP38-F1
#
_cell.length_a   1.000
_cell.length_b   1.000
_cell.length_c   1.000
_cell.angle_alpha   90.00
_cell.angle_beta   90.00
_cell.angle_gamma   90.00
#
_symmetry.space_group_name_H-M   'P 1'
#
loop_
_entity.id
_entity.type
_entity.pdbx_description
1 polymer ?
#
loop_
_entity_poly.entity_id
_entity_poly.type
_entity_poly.pdbx_seq_one_letter_code
_entity_poly.pdbx_strand_id
1 'polypeptide(L)'
;MAKNRIGALVIIERNDWVDEWITGGIPLEGQPTPEIIMSVFQKESPLHDGAMVIRKGGIVATACYLPLSAKEGLPKEYGTRHRAALGVVERSDAWTIVVSEERGEVSLVREGHIGSIEDPADLINALDELMTPKERKDQKYWHRTYQLFLHQWRVKLITMGLVIVGWLFLAGQQNFVVSFKVPVDMENLPAKLEILEPVKPEITITARGLRKDASTLNARNVRAKIDLSLAGYGVRTFRISRDKITLPSKNVDITKIEPDEIFFVLRDKEKSNSTQK
;
A
#
# COMPACT_ATOMS: atom_id res chain seq x y z
N MET A 1 32.83 35.07 -24.12
CA MET A 1 33.26 34.35 -22.91
C MET A 1 34.43 33.41 -23.17
N ALA A 2 34.28 32.36 -23.98
CA ALA A 2 35.34 31.40 -24.35
C ALA A 2 36.68 32.05 -24.74
N LYS A 3 36.67 32.96 -25.73
CA LYS A 3 37.85 33.72 -26.17
C LYS A 3 38.57 34.47 -25.04
N ASN A 4 37.82 34.94 -24.04
CA ASN A 4 38.34 35.69 -22.90
C ASN A 4 38.55 34.79 -21.67
N ARG A 5 38.37 33.47 -21.80
CA ARG A 5 38.44 32.49 -20.70
C ARG A 5 37.58 32.85 -19.49
N ILE A 6 36.39 33.40 -19.76
CA ILE A 6 35.39 33.67 -18.73
C ILE A 6 34.59 32.40 -18.49
N GLY A 7 34.68 31.86 -17.27
CA GLY A 7 33.95 30.66 -16.86
C GLY A 7 32.45 30.90 -16.81
N ALA A 8 31.68 29.97 -17.36
CA ALA A 8 30.23 30.04 -17.35
C ALA A 8 29.61 28.66 -17.15
N LEU A 9 28.43 28.65 -16.52
CA LEU A 9 27.64 27.45 -16.31
C LEU A 9 26.17 27.80 -16.50
N VAL A 10 25.58 27.38 -17.61
CA VAL A 10 24.20 27.69 -17.96
C VAL A 10 23.41 26.39 -18.00
N ILE A 11 22.29 26.34 -17.30
CA ILE A 11 21.34 25.24 -17.29
C ILE A 11 20.15 25.64 -18.14
N ILE A 12 19.78 24.78 -19.07
CA ILE A 12 18.56 24.93 -19.85
C ILE A 12 17.60 23.84 -19.38
N GLU A 13 16.59 24.25 -18.62
CA GLU A 13 15.55 23.37 -18.12
C GLU A 13 14.68 22.85 -19.27
N ARG A 14 14.33 21.57 -19.19
CA ARG A 14 13.45 20.90 -20.13
C ARG A 14 12.16 20.47 -19.44
N ASN A 15 11.91 19.16 -19.32
CA ASN A 15 10.68 18.65 -18.74
C ASN A 15 10.80 18.48 -17.22
N ASP A 16 11.97 18.06 -16.75
CA ASP A 16 12.25 17.86 -15.35
C ASP A 16 12.58 19.22 -14.72
N TRP A 17 11.87 19.57 -13.65
CA TRP A 17 12.16 20.79 -12.88
C TRP A 17 13.51 20.64 -12.19
N VAL A 18 14.41 21.59 -12.41
CA VAL A 18 15.75 21.56 -11.81
C VAL A 18 15.79 22.10 -10.39
N ASP A 19 14.70 22.71 -9.91
CA ASP A 19 14.59 23.34 -8.58
C ASP A 19 14.87 22.35 -7.43
N GLU A 20 14.54 21.06 -7.59
CA GLU A 20 14.84 20.02 -6.59
C GLU A 20 16.36 19.79 -6.39
N TRP A 21 17.17 20.19 -7.38
CA TRP A 21 18.61 19.97 -7.42
C TRP A 21 19.42 21.25 -7.25
N ILE A 22 18.76 22.40 -7.24
CA ILE A 22 19.41 23.69 -7.09
C ILE A 22 19.30 24.12 -5.64
N THR A 23 20.41 24.60 -5.06
CA THR A 23 20.41 25.23 -3.75
C THR A 23 20.78 26.70 -3.87
N GLY A 24 20.09 27.57 -3.13
CA GLY A 24 20.35 29.00 -3.14
C GLY A 24 20.03 29.65 -4.49
N GLY A 25 20.87 30.58 -4.92
CA GLY A 25 20.67 31.38 -6.12
C GLY A 25 19.98 32.73 -5.86
N ILE A 26 20.20 33.65 -6.78
CA ILE A 26 19.62 34.98 -6.82
C ILE A 26 18.57 34.98 -7.94
N PRO A 27 17.28 35.18 -7.61
CA PRO A 27 16.24 35.31 -8.62
C PRO A 27 16.56 36.43 -9.60
N LEU A 28 16.52 36.13 -10.88
CA LEU A 28 16.76 37.08 -11.96
C LEU A 28 15.84 36.71 -13.11
N GLU A 29 14.74 37.44 -13.25
CA GLU A 29 13.81 37.27 -14.36
C GLU A 29 14.23 38.16 -15.52
N GLY A 30 14.51 37.58 -16.68
CA GLY A 30 14.96 38.34 -17.84
C GLY A 30 15.16 37.52 -19.09
N GLN A 31 15.36 38.19 -20.22
CA GLN A 31 15.72 37.53 -21.47
C GLN A 31 17.21 37.16 -21.47
N PRO A 32 17.62 35.99 -22.00
CA PRO A 32 19.01 35.56 -22.07
C PRO A 32 19.77 36.27 -23.21
N THR A 33 19.81 37.60 -23.14
CA THR A 33 20.57 38.44 -24.07
C THR A 33 22.08 38.26 -23.84
N PRO A 34 22.92 38.40 -24.88
CA PRO A 34 24.37 38.32 -24.75
C PRO A 34 24.92 39.24 -23.65
N GLU A 35 24.37 40.45 -23.53
CA GLU A 35 24.77 41.46 -22.55
C GLU A 35 24.53 40.96 -21.13
N ILE A 36 23.33 40.44 -20.83
CA ILE A 36 22.97 39.92 -19.50
C ILE A 36 23.84 38.71 -19.15
N ILE A 37 24.02 37.77 -20.07
CA ILE A 37 24.83 36.57 -19.83
C ILE A 37 26.27 36.97 -19.52
N MET A 38 26.86 37.88 -20.29
CA MET A 38 28.21 38.37 -20.03
C MET A 38 28.31 39.08 -18.67
N SER A 39 27.35 39.94 -18.32
CA SER A 39 27.36 40.65 -17.03
C SER A 39 27.23 39.70 -15.84
N VAL A 40 26.47 38.63 -15.96
CA VAL A 40 26.32 37.63 -14.89
C VAL A 40 27.63 36.89 -14.65
N PHE A 41 28.29 36.40 -15.70
CA PHE A 41 29.51 35.59 -15.57
C PHE A 41 30.81 36.39 -15.49
N GLN A 42 30.74 37.72 -15.50
CA GLN A 42 31.89 38.58 -15.29
C GLN A 42 32.51 38.31 -13.91
N LYS A 43 33.85 38.17 -13.83
CA LYS A 43 34.55 37.73 -12.61
C LYS A 43 34.31 38.65 -11.39
N GLU A 44 34.10 39.94 -11.62
CA GLU A 44 33.83 40.92 -10.58
C GLU A 44 32.37 40.94 -10.12
N SER A 45 31.46 40.31 -10.88
CA SER A 45 30.03 40.31 -10.60
C SER A 45 29.71 39.37 -9.44
N PRO A 46 28.93 39.74 -8.42
CA PRO A 46 28.52 38.79 -7.38
C PRO A 46 27.67 37.62 -7.91
N LEU A 47 27.16 37.70 -9.15
CA LEU A 47 26.29 36.69 -9.76
C LEU A 47 27.05 35.55 -10.45
N HIS A 48 28.38 35.66 -10.60
CA HIS A 48 29.18 34.73 -11.41
C HIS A 48 29.46 33.37 -10.75
N ASP A 49 29.29 33.29 -9.43
CA ASP A 49 29.56 32.09 -8.65
C ASP A 49 28.34 31.16 -8.66
N GLY A 50 28.33 30.23 -9.60
CA GLY A 50 27.29 29.22 -9.74
C GLY A 50 26.70 29.16 -11.14
N ALA A 51 25.50 28.60 -11.24
CA ALA A 51 24.80 28.39 -12.49
C ALA A 51 23.76 29.49 -12.76
N MET A 52 23.59 29.82 -14.04
CA MET A 52 22.40 30.51 -14.56
C MET A 52 21.37 29.48 -14.98
N VAL A 53 20.11 29.68 -14.62
CA VAL A 53 19.00 28.79 -14.98
C VAL A 53 18.12 29.48 -16.01
N ILE A 54 17.95 28.84 -17.17
CA ILE A 54 17.06 29.25 -18.24
C ILE A 54 15.88 28.28 -18.27
N ARG A 55 14.67 28.81 -18.17
CA ARG A 55 13.40 28.08 -18.18
C ARG A 55 12.46 28.73 -19.18
N LYS A 56 11.88 27.93 -20.08
CA LYS A 56 10.92 28.40 -21.11
C LYS A 56 11.44 29.63 -21.90
N GLY A 57 12.74 29.65 -22.19
CA GLY A 57 13.41 30.72 -22.94
C GLY A 57 13.78 31.97 -22.12
N GLY A 58 13.43 32.06 -20.84
CA GLY A 58 13.81 33.16 -19.95
C GLY A 58 14.80 32.73 -18.87
N ILE A 59 15.64 33.64 -18.40
CA ILE A 59 16.42 33.46 -17.17
C ILE A 59 15.44 33.51 -16.00
N VAL A 60 15.59 32.59 -15.04
CA VAL A 60 14.82 32.57 -13.78
C VAL A 60 15.69 32.81 -12.56
N ALA A 61 16.94 32.36 -12.58
CA ALA A 61 17.88 32.54 -11.47
C ALA A 61 19.33 32.51 -11.92
N THR A 62 20.21 33.08 -11.11
CA THR A 62 21.67 33.06 -11.27
C THR A 62 22.33 32.67 -9.95
N ALA A 63 23.65 32.47 -9.92
CA ALA A 63 24.40 32.05 -8.74
C ALA A 63 23.83 30.78 -8.05
N CYS A 64 23.25 29.87 -8.84
CA CYS A 64 22.65 28.64 -8.35
C CYS A 64 23.71 27.59 -8.05
N TYR A 65 23.69 26.99 -6.86
CA TYR A 65 24.59 25.88 -6.51
C TYR A 65 23.98 24.55 -6.95
N LEU A 66 24.81 23.68 -7.56
CA LEU A 66 24.40 22.39 -8.08
C LEU A 66 25.13 21.23 -7.37
N PRO A 67 24.53 20.03 -7.34
CA PRO A 67 25.22 18.83 -6.91
C PRO A 67 26.38 18.53 -7.86
N LEU A 68 27.48 18.06 -7.31
CA LEU A 68 28.60 17.54 -8.11
C LEU A 68 28.33 16.07 -8.45
N SER A 69 28.71 15.66 -9.66
CA SER A 69 28.73 14.24 -10.03
C SER A 69 29.70 13.46 -9.13
N ALA A 70 29.26 12.29 -8.69
CA ALA A 70 30.06 11.33 -7.93
C ALA A 70 30.81 10.34 -8.84
N LYS A 71 30.75 10.52 -10.16
CA LYS A 71 31.38 9.62 -11.13
C LYS A 71 32.90 9.65 -10.97
N GLU A 72 33.48 8.49 -10.69
CA GLU A 72 34.92 8.31 -10.65
C GLU A 72 35.52 8.29 -12.06
N GLY A 73 36.82 8.60 -12.17
CA GLY A 73 37.55 8.54 -13.44
C GLY A 73 37.23 9.68 -14.43
N LEU A 74 36.55 10.74 -14.00
CA LEU A 74 36.41 11.95 -14.82
C LEU A 74 37.80 12.56 -15.13
N PRO A 75 38.02 13.05 -16.37
CA PRO A 75 39.25 13.75 -16.75
C PRO A 75 39.70 14.78 -15.72
N LYS A 76 41.00 14.84 -15.44
CA LYS A 76 41.56 15.76 -14.42
C LYS A 76 41.35 17.23 -14.77
N GLU A 77 41.25 17.53 -16.07
CA GLU A 77 40.93 18.85 -16.64
C GLU A 77 39.49 19.32 -16.40
N TYR A 78 38.60 18.43 -15.94
CA TYR A 78 37.23 18.80 -15.59
C TYR A 78 37.17 19.37 -14.17
N GLY A 79 37.15 20.71 -14.13
CA GLY A 79 36.95 21.49 -12.91
C GLY A 79 35.53 21.37 -12.32
N THR A 80 35.26 22.17 -11.30
CA THR A 80 34.01 22.13 -10.52
C THR A 80 32.76 22.39 -11.36
N ARG A 81 32.80 23.35 -12.30
CA ARG A 81 31.66 23.63 -13.21
C ARG A 81 31.28 22.44 -14.08
N HIS A 82 32.25 21.68 -14.59
CA HIS A 82 31.99 20.46 -15.37
C HIS A 82 31.35 19.37 -14.51
N ARG A 83 31.82 19.21 -13.27
CA ARG A 83 31.28 18.23 -12.32
C ARG A 83 29.87 18.61 -11.86
N ALA A 84 29.62 19.90 -11.66
CA ALA A 84 28.32 20.47 -11.32
C ALA A 84 27.31 20.28 -12.48
N ALA A 85 27.73 20.62 -13.70
CA ALA A 85 26.99 20.37 -14.93
C ALA A 85 26.61 18.88 -15.07
N LEU A 86 27.57 17.98 -14.89
CA LEU A 86 27.29 16.55 -14.94
C LEU A 86 26.36 16.10 -13.81
N GLY A 87 26.52 16.63 -12.59
CA GLY A 87 25.71 16.24 -11.45
C GLY A 87 24.22 16.59 -11.60
N VAL A 88 23.89 17.75 -12.18
CA VAL A 88 22.48 18.10 -12.45
C VAL A 88 21.90 17.31 -13.62
N VAL A 89 22.70 17.05 -14.68
CA VAL A 89 22.28 16.27 -15.86
C VAL A 89 22.10 14.78 -15.54
N GLU A 90 22.83 14.24 -14.57
CA GLU A 90 22.61 12.86 -14.09
C GLU A 90 21.25 12.67 -13.40
N ARG A 91 20.64 13.76 -12.92
CA ARG A 91 19.43 13.75 -12.07
C ARG A 91 18.20 14.37 -12.75
N SER A 92 18.38 14.99 -13.91
CA SER A 92 17.33 15.66 -14.68
C SER A 92 17.57 15.50 -16.18
N ASP A 93 16.56 15.79 -17.00
CA ASP A 93 16.74 15.87 -18.46
C ASP A 93 17.33 17.22 -18.93
N ALA A 94 17.68 18.11 -18.02
CA ALA A 94 18.26 19.41 -18.36
C ALA A 94 19.53 19.26 -19.20
N TRP A 95 19.77 20.25 -20.05
CA TRP A 95 21.05 20.38 -20.75
C TRP A 95 21.84 21.49 -20.08
N THR A 96 23.16 21.36 -20.04
CA THR A 96 23.99 22.41 -19.48
C THR A 96 25.14 22.76 -20.41
N ILE A 97 25.46 24.05 -20.48
CA ILE A 97 26.57 24.59 -21.24
C ILE A 97 27.60 25.05 -20.24
N VAL A 98 28.84 24.60 -20.42
CA VAL A 98 29.98 24.96 -19.58
C VAL A 98 31.00 25.67 -20.45
N VAL A 99 31.53 26.79 -19.95
CA VAL A 99 32.72 27.42 -20.50
C VAL A 99 33.84 27.28 -19.48
N SER A 100 34.95 26.67 -19.89
CA SER A 100 36.13 26.49 -19.05
C SER A 100 36.87 27.82 -18.84
N GLU A 101 37.05 28.23 -17.58
CA GLU A 101 37.85 29.42 -17.26
C GLU A 101 39.37 29.21 -17.42
N GLU A 102 39.82 27.96 -17.42
CA GLU A 102 41.23 27.62 -17.59
C GLU A 102 41.61 27.53 -19.07
N ARG A 103 40.73 26.90 -19.86
CA ARG A 103 41.03 26.50 -21.24
C ARG A 103 40.29 27.34 -22.30
N GLY A 104 39.18 27.99 -21.92
CA GLY A 104 38.31 28.69 -22.87
C GLY A 104 37.49 27.75 -23.76
N GLU A 105 37.47 26.46 -23.47
CA GLU A 105 36.68 25.45 -24.18
C GLU A 105 35.20 25.55 -23.80
N VAL A 106 34.32 25.30 -24.77
CA VAL A 106 32.88 25.18 -24.56
C VAL A 106 32.52 23.71 -24.53
N SER A 107 31.72 23.29 -23.56
CA SER A 107 31.22 21.92 -23.46
C SER A 107 29.71 21.92 -23.29
N LEU A 108 29.06 20.99 -23.98
CA LEU A 108 27.65 20.67 -23.80
C LEU A 108 27.55 19.39 -22.98
N VAL A 109 26.82 19.45 -21.86
CA VAL A 109 26.56 18.29 -21.01
C VAL A 109 25.09 17.93 -21.11
N ARG A 110 24.82 16.72 -21.58
CA ARG A 110 23.48 16.16 -21.77
C ARG A 110 23.51 14.64 -21.62
N GLU A 111 22.41 14.07 -21.14
CA GLU A 111 22.24 12.60 -21.05
C GLU A 111 23.41 11.89 -20.32
N GLY A 112 23.99 12.54 -19.31
CA GLY A 112 25.11 12.00 -18.52
C GLY A 112 26.48 12.01 -19.22
N HIS A 113 26.62 12.72 -20.33
CA HIS A 113 27.84 12.83 -21.11
C HIS A 113 28.26 14.29 -21.27
N ILE A 114 29.57 14.54 -21.24
CA ILE A 114 30.20 15.84 -21.52
C ILE A 114 30.78 15.77 -22.93
N GLY A 115 30.29 16.59 -23.85
CA GLY A 115 30.83 16.73 -25.21
C GLY A 115 31.48 18.10 -25.38
N SER A 116 32.70 18.13 -25.92
CA SER A 116 33.35 19.38 -26.31
C SER A 116 32.68 19.96 -27.56
N ILE A 117 32.56 21.29 -27.64
CA ILE A 117 32.08 22.01 -28.80
C ILE A 117 33.21 22.88 -29.35
N GLU A 118 33.67 22.55 -30.56
CA GLU A 118 34.75 23.27 -31.23
C GLU A 118 34.21 24.39 -32.14
N ASP A 119 33.15 24.11 -32.91
CA ASP A 119 32.51 25.07 -33.79
C ASP A 119 31.25 25.67 -33.14
N PRO A 120 31.10 27.01 -33.08
CA PRO A 120 29.84 27.66 -32.71
C PRO A 120 28.61 27.14 -33.45
N ALA A 121 28.76 26.71 -34.71
CA ALA A 121 27.66 26.12 -35.49
C ALA A 121 27.10 24.85 -34.85
N ASP A 122 27.96 24.01 -34.24
CA ASP A 122 27.53 22.79 -33.55
C ASP A 122 26.69 23.11 -32.31
N LEU A 123 27.03 24.17 -31.58
CA LEU A 123 26.22 24.62 -30.45
C LEU A 123 24.86 25.13 -30.90
N ILE A 124 24.80 25.89 -31.99
CA ILE A 124 23.54 26.40 -32.56
C ILE A 124 22.65 25.21 -32.97
N ASN A 125 23.20 24.25 -33.71
CA ASN A 125 22.47 23.05 -34.12
C ASN A 125 21.94 22.25 -32.92
N ALA A 126 22.75 22.13 -31.86
CA ALA A 126 22.32 21.46 -30.63
C ALA A 126 21.18 22.23 -29.92
N LEU A 127 21.25 23.56 -29.88
CA LEU A 127 20.20 24.40 -29.32
C LEU A 127 18.92 24.38 -30.16
N ASP A 128 19.02 24.29 -31.48
CA ASP A 128 17.88 24.11 -32.37
C ASP A 128 17.22 22.73 -32.15
N GLU A 129 18.02 21.68 -31.97
CA GLU A 129 17.53 20.35 -31.57
C GLU A 129 16.76 20.42 -30.23
N LEU A 130 17.24 21.24 -29.29
CA LEU A 130 16.59 21.45 -28.00
C LEU A 130 15.24 22.18 -28.11
N MET A 131 15.14 23.16 -29.01
CA MET A 131 13.91 23.92 -29.26
C MET A 131 12.87 23.13 -30.06
N THR A 132 13.31 22.12 -30.82
CA THR A 132 12.42 21.25 -31.58
C THR A 132 11.71 20.30 -30.60
N PRO A 133 10.36 20.28 -30.53
CA PRO A 133 9.65 19.38 -29.64
C PRO A 133 9.95 17.94 -30.02
N LYS A 134 10.76 17.23 -29.23
CA LYS A 134 10.95 15.79 -29.39
C LYS A 134 9.61 15.13 -29.08
N GLU A 135 9.00 14.47 -30.07
CA GLU A 135 7.76 13.72 -29.88
C GLU A 135 7.86 12.82 -28.64
N ARG A 136 6.86 12.98 -27.77
CA ARG A 136 6.81 12.41 -26.44
C ARG A 136 6.70 10.88 -26.54
N LYS A 137 7.80 10.15 -26.45
CA LYS A 137 7.71 8.73 -26.06
C LYS A 137 7.40 8.71 -24.57
N ASP A 138 6.15 8.41 -24.22
CA ASP A 138 5.62 8.19 -22.85
C ASP A 138 6.28 6.98 -22.13
N GLN A 139 7.61 6.88 -22.14
CA GLN A 139 8.38 5.84 -21.45
C GLN A 139 8.88 6.28 -20.06
N LYS A 140 8.82 7.56 -19.71
CA LYS A 140 9.56 8.09 -18.54
C LYS A 140 8.79 8.14 -17.21
N TYR A 141 7.46 7.95 -17.18
CA TYR A 141 6.70 7.90 -15.92
C TYR A 141 7.04 6.69 -15.04
N TRP A 142 7.54 5.60 -15.63
CA TRP A 142 7.88 4.39 -14.89
C TRP A 142 9.27 4.44 -14.25
N HIS A 143 10.26 5.18 -14.77
CA HIS A 143 11.63 5.13 -14.24
C HIS A 143 11.79 5.78 -12.85
N ARG A 144 11.02 6.82 -12.52
CA ARG A 144 11.09 7.51 -11.22
C ARG A 144 10.35 6.74 -10.12
N THR A 145 9.22 6.10 -10.44
CA THR A 145 8.54 5.20 -9.49
C THR A 145 9.35 3.93 -9.24
N TYR A 146 9.98 3.35 -10.27
CA TYR A 146 10.85 2.17 -10.09
C TYR A 146 12.08 2.45 -9.24
N GLN A 147 12.75 3.61 -9.38
CA GLN A 147 13.91 3.92 -8.52
C GLN A 147 13.52 4.06 -7.04
N LEU A 148 12.37 4.69 -6.73
CA LEU A 148 11.83 4.77 -5.36
C LEU A 148 11.32 3.41 -4.84
N PHE A 149 10.82 2.54 -5.71
CA PHE A 149 10.38 1.20 -5.33
C PHE A 149 11.55 0.23 -5.12
N LEU A 150 12.58 0.29 -5.97
CA LEU A 150 13.76 -0.59 -5.96
C LEU A 150 14.78 -0.20 -4.88
N HIS A 151 14.80 1.06 -4.44
CA HIS A 151 15.65 1.44 -3.31
C HIS A 151 15.15 0.76 -2.03
N GLN A 152 16.00 -0.08 -1.43
CA GLN A 152 15.75 -0.84 -0.20
C GLN A 152 14.59 -1.86 -0.24
N TRP A 153 14.29 -2.46 -1.40
CA TRP A 153 13.24 -3.50 -1.52
C TRP A 153 13.37 -4.64 -0.49
N ARG A 154 14.60 -4.94 -0.03
CA ARG A 154 14.88 -5.91 1.05
C ARG A 154 14.19 -5.53 2.37
N VAL A 155 14.21 -4.26 2.76
CA VAL A 155 13.58 -3.77 4.01
C VAL A 155 12.05 -3.83 3.91
N LYS A 156 11.51 -3.52 2.73
CA LYS A 156 10.07 -3.62 2.44
C LYS A 156 9.58 -5.07 2.51
N LEU A 157 10.36 -6.03 2.02
CA LEU A 157 10.04 -7.45 2.13
C LEU A 157 10.10 -7.95 3.58
N ILE A 158 11.10 -7.53 4.36
CA ILE A 158 11.21 -7.91 5.78
C ILE A 158 10.00 -7.39 6.57
N THR A 159 9.66 -6.11 6.41
CA THR A 159 8.51 -5.49 7.09
C THR A 159 7.18 -6.14 6.68
N MET A 160 6.97 -6.36 5.37
CA MET A 160 5.78 -7.07 4.88
C MET A 160 5.68 -8.50 5.43
N GLY A 161 6.79 -9.23 5.47
CA GLY A 161 6.84 -10.57 6.07
C GLY A 161 6.46 -10.55 7.56
N LEU A 162 6.96 -9.58 8.32
CA LEU A 162 6.65 -9.43 9.74
C LEU A 162 5.16 -9.11 9.97
N VAL A 163 4.60 -8.22 9.16
CA VAL A 163 3.16 -7.91 9.18
C VAL A 163 2.33 -9.16 8.88
N ILE A 164 2.69 -9.93 7.86
CA ILE A 164 1.98 -11.17 7.49
C ILE A 164 2.03 -12.20 8.63
N VAL A 165 3.20 -12.41 9.26
CA VAL A 165 3.34 -13.33 10.40
C VAL A 165 2.50 -12.87 11.58
N GLY A 166 2.53 -11.57 11.91
CA GLY A 166 1.70 -10.99 12.97
C GLY A 166 0.21 -11.17 12.69
N TRP A 167 -0.21 -10.96 11.44
CA TRP A 167 -1.61 -11.14 11.02
C TRP A 167 -2.05 -12.60 11.09
N LEU A 168 -1.21 -13.54 10.64
CA LEU A 168 -1.49 -14.98 10.74
C LEU A 168 -1.60 -15.44 12.19
N PHE A 169 -0.75 -14.92 13.08
CA PHE A 169 -0.80 -15.22 14.51
C PHE A 169 -2.10 -14.73 15.15
N LEU A 170 -2.54 -13.51 14.83
CA LEU A 170 -3.72 -12.89 15.43
C LEU A 170 -5.04 -13.43 14.83
N ALA A 171 -5.08 -13.69 13.52
CA ALA A 171 -6.25 -14.25 12.84
C ALA A 171 -6.53 -15.71 13.22
N GLY A 172 -5.52 -16.47 13.66
CA GLY A 172 -5.66 -17.87 14.06
C GLY A 172 -6.45 -18.12 15.36
N GLN A 173 -6.76 -17.07 16.14
CA GLN A 173 -7.33 -17.18 17.49
C GLN A 173 -8.84 -16.90 17.59
N GLN A 174 -9.58 -16.77 16.48
CA GLN A 174 -11.01 -16.41 16.55
C GLN A 174 -11.90 -17.62 16.88
N ASN A 175 -12.53 -17.58 18.06
CA ASN A 175 -13.51 -18.57 18.51
C ASN A 175 -14.75 -18.56 17.60
N PHE A 176 -15.05 -19.72 17.00
CA PHE A 176 -16.17 -19.87 16.06
C PHE A 176 -17.45 -20.21 16.83
N VAL A 177 -18.55 -19.50 16.52
CA VAL A 177 -19.86 -19.72 17.14
C VAL A 177 -20.81 -20.28 16.09
N VAL A 178 -21.44 -21.41 16.38
CA VAL A 178 -22.41 -22.07 15.49
C VAL A 178 -23.72 -22.28 16.22
N SER A 179 -24.81 -21.94 15.56
CA SER A 179 -26.18 -22.19 16.04
C SER A 179 -26.86 -23.18 15.09
N PHE A 180 -27.40 -24.26 15.64
CA PHE A 180 -28.11 -25.28 14.86
C PHE A 180 -29.31 -25.81 15.64
N LYS A 181 -30.33 -26.27 14.91
CA LYS A 181 -31.54 -26.86 15.47
C LYS A 181 -31.37 -28.36 15.68
N VAL A 182 -31.77 -28.86 16.84
CA VAL A 182 -31.63 -30.26 17.26
C VAL A 182 -33.00 -30.79 17.69
N PRO A 183 -33.43 -31.97 17.19
CA PRO A 183 -34.63 -32.61 17.68
C PRO A 183 -34.42 -33.14 19.10
N VAL A 184 -35.47 -33.07 19.92
CA VAL A 184 -35.45 -33.57 21.29
C VAL A 184 -35.99 -35.00 21.35
N ASP A 185 -35.16 -35.93 21.81
CA ASP A 185 -35.53 -37.33 22.06
C ASP A 185 -36.21 -37.44 23.43
N MET A 186 -37.40 -38.02 23.46
CA MET A 186 -38.21 -38.21 24.67
C MET A 186 -38.01 -39.63 25.21
N GLU A 187 -37.55 -39.77 26.46
CA GLU A 187 -37.33 -41.07 27.11
C GLU A 187 -38.30 -41.27 28.29
N ASN A 188 -38.63 -42.53 28.61
CA ASN A 188 -39.43 -42.94 29.76
C ASN A 188 -40.87 -42.36 29.83
N LEU A 189 -41.58 -42.27 28.70
CA LEU A 189 -43.00 -41.90 28.71
C LEU A 189 -43.86 -43.02 29.37
N PRO A 190 -44.62 -42.75 30.44
CA PRO A 190 -45.51 -43.75 31.06
C PRO A 190 -46.56 -44.25 30.06
N ALA A 191 -46.81 -45.56 30.01
CA ALA A 191 -47.69 -46.21 29.01
C ALA A 191 -49.15 -45.71 28.98
N LYS A 192 -49.58 -44.95 30.00
CA LYS A 192 -50.93 -44.39 30.16
C LYS A 192 -51.11 -42.98 29.58
N LEU A 193 -50.05 -42.35 29.06
CA LEU A 193 -50.08 -40.96 28.60
C LEU A 193 -49.82 -40.84 27.09
N GLU A 194 -50.53 -39.90 26.46
CA GLU A 194 -50.32 -39.48 25.06
C GLU A 194 -49.96 -37.98 25.03
N ILE A 195 -48.99 -37.62 24.19
CA ILE A 195 -48.52 -36.25 23.99
C ILE A 195 -49.37 -35.61 22.90
N LEU A 196 -50.12 -34.56 23.22
CA LEU A 196 -50.90 -33.81 22.23
C LEU A 196 -50.04 -32.76 21.52
N GLU A 197 -49.24 -32.00 22.29
CA GLU A 197 -48.38 -30.94 21.77
C GLU A 197 -47.13 -30.77 22.65
N PRO A 198 -45.93 -30.53 22.05
CA PRO A 198 -45.59 -30.62 20.62
C PRO A 198 -45.22 -32.05 20.18
N VAL A 199 -45.64 -32.45 18.98
CA VAL A 199 -45.39 -33.79 18.41
C VAL A 199 -43.91 -34.02 18.06
N LYS A 200 -43.17 -32.95 17.74
CA LYS A 200 -41.73 -32.95 17.47
C LYS A 200 -41.07 -31.68 18.02
N PRO A 201 -40.61 -31.67 19.27
CA PRO A 201 -39.90 -30.53 19.84
C PRO A 201 -38.50 -30.39 19.22
N GLU A 202 -38.17 -29.17 18.79
CA GLU A 202 -36.83 -28.78 18.34
C GLU A 202 -36.26 -27.70 19.27
N ILE A 203 -34.97 -27.79 19.58
CA ILE A 203 -34.25 -26.74 20.31
C ILE A 203 -33.10 -26.18 19.48
N THR A 204 -32.84 -24.89 19.62
CA THR A 204 -31.69 -24.23 19.03
C THR A 204 -30.54 -24.23 20.04
N ILE A 205 -29.43 -24.88 19.68
CA ILE A 205 -28.22 -24.93 20.52
C ILE A 205 -27.18 -24.03 19.87
N THR A 206 -26.65 -23.08 20.66
CA THR A 206 -25.52 -22.24 20.28
C THR A 206 -24.26 -22.73 20.98
N ALA A 207 -23.30 -23.18 20.19
CA ALA A 207 -22.05 -23.76 20.66
C ALA A 207 -20.85 -22.89 20.23
N ARG A 208 -19.86 -22.77 21.11
CA ARG A 208 -18.60 -22.06 20.89
C ARG A 208 -17.44 -23.05 20.96
N GLY A 209 -16.52 -22.97 20.00
CA GLY A 209 -15.33 -23.82 19.99
C GLY A 209 -14.37 -23.49 18.85
N LEU A 210 -13.35 -24.34 18.72
CA LEU A 210 -12.40 -24.27 17.60
C LEU A 210 -13.15 -24.50 16.27
N ARG A 211 -12.80 -23.76 15.21
CA ARG A 211 -13.50 -23.83 13.91
C ARG A 211 -13.62 -25.26 13.36
N LYS A 212 -12.59 -26.10 13.58
CA LYS A 212 -12.58 -27.51 13.17
C LYS A 212 -13.63 -28.35 13.89
N ASP A 213 -13.87 -28.10 15.17
CA ASP A 213 -14.75 -28.92 15.99
C ASP A 213 -16.19 -28.40 15.93
N ALA A 214 -16.37 -27.08 16.03
CA ALA A 214 -17.68 -26.44 15.96
C ALA A 214 -18.38 -26.63 14.59
N SER A 215 -17.62 -26.78 13.49
CA SER A 215 -18.19 -27.04 12.16
C SER A 215 -18.68 -28.47 11.95
N THR A 216 -18.30 -29.42 12.81
CA THR A 216 -18.78 -30.81 12.76
C THR A 216 -20.12 -31.02 13.48
N LEU A 217 -20.56 -30.01 14.22
CA LEU A 217 -21.82 -30.04 14.96
C LEU A 217 -22.99 -29.90 13.99
N ASN A 218 -23.82 -30.94 13.93
CA ASN A 218 -25.01 -31.00 13.10
C ASN A 218 -26.11 -31.77 13.85
N ALA A 219 -27.37 -31.63 13.41
CA ALA A 219 -28.54 -32.27 14.01
C ALA A 219 -28.49 -33.81 14.11
N ARG A 220 -27.55 -34.46 13.40
CA ARG A 220 -27.34 -35.91 13.45
C ARG A 220 -26.45 -36.36 14.62
N ASN A 221 -25.53 -35.49 15.05
CA ASN A 221 -24.44 -35.84 15.98
C ASN A 221 -24.64 -35.26 17.38
N VAL A 222 -25.65 -34.41 17.55
CA VAL A 222 -26.04 -33.84 18.84
C VAL A 222 -27.46 -34.29 19.11
N ARG A 223 -27.67 -34.91 20.27
CA ARG A 223 -28.99 -35.35 20.73
C ARG A 223 -29.26 -34.72 22.08
N ALA A 224 -30.44 -34.12 22.21
CA ALA A 224 -30.96 -33.64 23.47
C ALA A 224 -31.99 -34.64 23.97
N LYS A 225 -31.81 -35.15 25.19
CA LYS A 225 -32.71 -36.13 25.79
C LYS A 225 -33.54 -35.48 26.88
N ILE A 226 -34.83 -35.79 26.95
CA ILE A 226 -35.70 -35.39 28.06
C ILE A 226 -36.35 -36.63 28.65
N ASP A 227 -36.16 -36.81 29.96
CA ASP A 227 -36.82 -37.85 30.74
C ASP A 227 -38.22 -37.38 31.17
N LEU A 228 -39.25 -38.13 30.78
CA LEU A 228 -40.66 -37.87 31.07
C LEU A 228 -41.24 -38.79 32.17
N SER A 229 -40.41 -39.49 32.94
CA SER A 229 -40.87 -40.40 34.01
C SER A 229 -41.70 -39.73 35.11
N LEU A 230 -41.46 -38.44 35.37
CA LEU A 230 -42.20 -37.63 36.35
C LEU A 230 -43.43 -36.91 35.75
N ALA A 231 -43.81 -37.26 34.51
CA ALA A 231 -44.92 -36.67 33.81
C ALA A 231 -46.27 -37.11 34.41
N GLY A 232 -47.14 -36.13 34.72
CA GLY A 232 -48.53 -36.35 35.14
C GLY A 232 -49.50 -35.59 34.24
N TYR A 233 -50.80 -35.80 34.43
CA TYR A 233 -51.86 -35.18 33.59
C TYR A 233 -51.75 -33.64 33.54
N GLY A 234 -52.06 -33.07 32.37
CA GLY A 234 -52.15 -31.62 32.16
C GLY A 234 -50.91 -31.01 31.49
N VAL A 235 -50.76 -29.69 31.63
CA VAL A 235 -49.62 -28.94 31.08
C VAL A 235 -48.45 -29.02 32.05
N ARG A 236 -47.31 -29.54 31.59
CA ARG A 236 -46.08 -29.63 32.39
C ARG A 236 -44.90 -29.04 31.64
N THR A 237 -44.12 -28.22 32.34
CA THR A 237 -42.91 -27.60 31.82
C THR A 237 -41.69 -28.43 32.23
N PHE A 238 -40.87 -28.78 31.25
CA PHE A 238 -39.60 -29.47 31.46
C PHE A 238 -38.45 -28.56 31.05
N ARG A 239 -37.51 -28.37 31.97
CA ARG A 239 -36.31 -27.56 31.73
C ARG A 239 -35.19 -28.40 31.10
N ILE A 240 -34.57 -27.86 30.06
CA ILE A 240 -33.45 -28.48 29.34
C ILE A 240 -32.15 -27.86 29.85
N SER A 241 -31.42 -28.64 30.63
CA SER A 241 -30.12 -28.25 31.18
C SER A 241 -28.97 -28.95 30.42
N ARG A 242 -27.77 -28.36 30.48
CA ARG A 242 -26.57 -28.78 29.71
C ARG A 242 -26.19 -30.26 29.94
N ASP A 243 -26.49 -30.81 31.10
CA ASP A 243 -26.27 -32.21 31.52
C ASP A 243 -27.06 -33.24 30.71
N LYS A 244 -28.12 -32.81 29.99
CA LYS A 244 -28.98 -33.68 29.19
C LYS A 244 -28.68 -33.66 27.69
N ILE A 245 -27.61 -32.98 27.27
CA ILE A 245 -27.19 -32.85 25.88
C ILE A 245 -25.89 -33.63 25.66
N THR A 246 -25.92 -34.60 24.75
CA THR A 246 -24.71 -35.37 24.40
C THR A 246 -23.96 -34.68 23.25
N LEU A 247 -22.70 -34.29 23.50
CA LEU A 247 -21.82 -33.66 22.51
C LEU A 247 -20.77 -34.66 21.99
N PRO A 248 -20.40 -34.59 20.70
CA PRO A 248 -19.41 -35.49 20.10
C PRO A 248 -17.96 -35.20 20.53
N SER A 249 -17.67 -34.00 21.01
CA SER A 249 -16.32 -33.56 21.40
C SER A 249 -16.35 -32.74 22.68
N LYS A 250 -15.34 -32.91 23.55
CA LYS A 250 -15.19 -32.16 24.81
C LYS A 250 -14.74 -30.70 24.64
N ASN A 251 -14.25 -30.33 23.46
CA ASN A 251 -13.69 -28.99 23.17
C ASN A 251 -14.74 -27.97 22.67
N VAL A 252 -16.02 -28.25 22.94
CA VAL A 252 -17.15 -27.42 22.52
C VAL A 252 -17.97 -27.09 23.76
N ASP A 253 -18.17 -25.79 23.99
CA ASP A 253 -19.00 -25.29 25.07
C ASP A 253 -20.33 -24.78 24.54
N ILE A 254 -21.43 -25.27 25.13
CA ILE A 254 -22.77 -24.74 24.86
C ILE A 254 -22.89 -23.40 25.58
N THR A 255 -23.08 -22.33 24.79
CA THR A 255 -23.23 -20.97 25.29
C THR A 255 -24.70 -20.61 25.52
N LYS A 256 -25.62 -21.11 24.68
CA LYS A 256 -27.05 -20.79 24.75
C LYS A 256 -27.91 -21.97 24.28
N ILE A 257 -29.06 -22.17 24.93
CA ILE A 257 -30.10 -23.15 24.55
C ILE A 257 -31.41 -22.38 24.48
N GLU A 258 -32.14 -22.47 23.36
CA GLU A 258 -33.44 -21.81 23.18
C GLU A 258 -34.47 -22.74 22.50
N PRO A 259 -35.67 -22.89 23.06
CA PRO A 259 -36.08 -22.49 24.41
C PRO A 259 -35.40 -23.38 25.49
N ASP A 260 -35.16 -22.84 26.68
CA ASP A 260 -34.63 -23.58 27.83
C ASP A 260 -35.72 -24.34 28.60
N GLU A 261 -36.99 -24.05 28.32
CA GLU A 261 -38.17 -24.72 28.86
C GLU A 261 -39.13 -25.12 27.72
N ILE A 262 -39.59 -26.38 27.75
CA ILE A 262 -40.62 -26.87 26.83
C ILE A 262 -41.84 -27.30 27.64
N PHE A 263 -43.00 -26.79 27.27
CA PHE A 263 -44.28 -27.26 27.80
C PHE A 263 -44.75 -28.47 27.00
N PHE A 264 -45.22 -29.49 27.71
CA PHE A 264 -45.87 -30.66 27.14
C PHE A 264 -47.31 -30.73 27.63
N VAL A 265 -48.24 -30.94 26.70
CA VAL A 265 -49.65 -31.18 27.01
C VAL A 265 -49.90 -32.69 26.97
N LEU A 266 -50.09 -33.29 28.15
CA LEU A 266 -50.22 -34.73 28.33
C LEU A 266 -51.65 -35.12 28.67
N ARG A 267 -52.20 -36.10 27.94
CA ARG A 267 -53.56 -36.64 28.14
C ARG A 267 -53.53 -38.12 28.47
N ASP A 268 -54.53 -38.58 29.21
CA ASP A 268 -54.77 -39.99 29.50
C ASP A 268 -55.19 -40.77 28.24
N LYS A 269 -54.48 -41.86 27.95
CA LYS A 269 -54.74 -42.74 26.80
C LYS A 269 -56.04 -43.54 26.96
N GLU A 270 -56.49 -43.82 28.19
CA GLU A 270 -57.69 -44.64 28.45
C GLU A 270 -59.01 -43.87 28.25
N LYS A 271 -59.01 -42.53 28.36
CA LYS A 271 -60.23 -41.70 28.16
C LYS A 271 -60.57 -41.41 26.68
N SER A 272 -59.73 -41.79 25.73
CA SER A 272 -60.01 -41.65 24.29
C SER A 272 -61.05 -42.68 23.81
N ASN A 273 -60.99 -43.92 24.31
CA ASN A 273 -61.86 -45.01 23.86
C ASN A 273 -63.30 -44.95 24.40
N SER A 274 -63.64 -43.99 25.28
CA SER A 274 -65.00 -43.83 25.82
C SER A 274 -65.79 -42.67 25.21
N THR A 275 -65.24 -41.93 24.24
CA THR A 275 -65.94 -40.83 23.54
C THR A 275 -66.28 -41.17 22.07
N GLN A 276 -65.96 -42.38 21.62
CA GLN A 276 -66.49 -42.97 20.38
C GLN A 276 -67.29 -44.25 20.71
N LYS A 277 -68.46 -44.08 21.36
CA LYS A 277 -69.52 -45.08 21.32
C LYS A 277 -70.88 -44.42 21.51
#